data_AF-A0A6A7G966-F1
#
_entry.id   AF-A0A6A7G966-F1
#
_cell.length_a   1.000
_cell.length_b   1.000
_cell.length_c   1.000
_cell.angle_alpha   90.00
_cell.angle_beta   90.00
_cell.angle_gamma   90.00
#
_symmetry.space_group_name_H-M   'P 1'
#
loop_
_entity.id
_entity.type
_entity.pdbx_description
1 polymer ?
#
loop_
_entity_poly.entity_id
_entity_poly.type
_entity_poly.pdbx_seq_one_letter_code
_entity_poly.pdbx_strand_id
1 'polypeptide(L)'
;YFKDERSLSMAGVECCAALAEDSMLQLSLLKAGVLWHLLPRLFEYDYTLHESGVCSQGATNTQEVINDISIAALRACGRLAGLYQETPPPQDSPANSAPCNSEQPAPTQEAPANGEAALSLGAGLQDCDVTPENHVITQALQAMLTPYIVSQIPVKSPQEVLKCLTSNVESPYLVWDNGTRAQLLEFLNTNCRDQVKNGESDSSFGADFLFDAHKGVLVIGGVFIRVYNEQPMFSIENPKQFCQDLLQFIGSKCQYLHSLLSMPSCSTSASFPTSAPNLKLAEVAQALQALHNVCIANPGLFYSSEVCMRV
;
A
#
# COMPACT_ATOMS: atom_id res chain seq x y z
N TYR A 1 -30.25 14.88 -7.83
CA TYR A 1 -29.35 14.35 -8.87
C TYR A 1 -27.95 14.11 -8.32
N PHE A 2 -27.11 15.12 -8.07
CA PHE A 2 -25.72 14.89 -7.61
C PHE A 2 -25.59 14.31 -6.18
N LYS A 3 -26.55 14.54 -5.27
CA LYS A 3 -26.57 13.91 -3.94
C LYS A 3 -26.92 12.42 -4.03
N ASP A 4 -27.81 12.07 -4.95
CA ASP A 4 -28.28 10.70 -5.17
C ASP A 4 -27.15 9.85 -5.80
N GLU A 5 -26.35 10.45 -6.70
CA GLU A 5 -25.18 9.80 -7.31
C GLU A 5 -24.08 9.46 -6.31
N ARG A 6 -23.76 10.39 -5.39
CA ARG A 6 -22.70 10.17 -4.38
C ARG A 6 -23.13 9.21 -3.28
N SER A 7 -24.39 9.27 -2.85
CA SER A 7 -24.94 8.30 -1.90
C SER A 7 -24.97 6.88 -2.49
N LEU A 8 -25.36 6.74 -3.77
CA LEU A 8 -25.25 5.47 -4.47
C LEU A 8 -23.80 4.98 -4.54
N SER A 9 -22.87 5.89 -4.81
CA SER A 9 -21.46 5.53 -4.86
C SER A 9 -20.90 5.09 -3.51
N MET A 10 -21.29 5.74 -2.42
CA MET A 10 -20.90 5.32 -1.06
C MET A 10 -21.42 3.91 -0.79
N ALA A 11 -22.71 3.68 -1.01
CA ALA A 11 -23.33 2.38 -0.82
C ALA A 11 -22.64 1.28 -1.65
N GLY A 12 -22.25 1.58 -2.90
CA GLY A 12 -21.51 0.64 -3.75
C GLY A 12 -20.14 0.26 -3.18
N VAL A 13 -19.39 1.25 -2.66
CA VAL A 13 -18.07 1.03 -2.04
C VAL A 13 -18.21 0.21 -0.76
N GLU A 14 -19.17 0.54 0.10
CA GLU A 14 -19.46 -0.20 1.33
C GLU A 14 -19.90 -1.65 1.04
N CYS A 15 -20.70 -1.86 -0.01
CA CYS A 15 -21.05 -3.21 -0.47
C CYS A 15 -19.80 -3.99 -0.89
N CYS A 16 -18.88 -3.38 -1.64
CA CYS A 16 -17.63 -4.05 -2.03
C CYS A 16 -16.80 -4.44 -0.81
N ALA A 17 -16.74 -3.57 0.20
CA ALA A 17 -16.05 -3.84 1.46
C ALA A 17 -16.69 -4.99 2.25
N ALA A 18 -18.03 -5.02 2.36
CA ALA A 18 -18.75 -6.08 3.07
C ALA A 18 -18.64 -7.44 2.36
N LEU A 19 -18.73 -7.45 1.03
CA LEU A 19 -18.58 -8.67 0.22
C LEU A 19 -17.15 -9.24 0.25
N ALA A 20 -16.16 -8.48 0.73
CA ALA A 20 -14.79 -8.94 0.85
C ALA A 20 -14.57 -9.98 1.95
N GLU A 21 -15.56 -10.27 2.80
CA GLU A 21 -15.51 -11.33 3.82
C GLU A 21 -15.46 -12.74 3.23
N ASP A 22 -15.95 -12.91 2.00
CA ASP A 22 -15.96 -14.19 1.30
C ASP A 22 -14.97 -14.20 0.13
N SER A 23 -14.08 -15.19 0.13
CA SER A 23 -13.02 -15.33 -0.88
C SER A 23 -13.54 -15.49 -2.33
N MET A 24 -14.71 -16.11 -2.52
CA MET A 24 -15.30 -16.28 -3.85
C MET A 24 -15.90 -14.96 -4.34
N LEU A 25 -16.50 -14.18 -3.43
CA LEU A 25 -17.00 -12.85 -3.72
C LEU A 25 -15.86 -11.86 -4.02
N GLN A 26 -14.73 -11.92 -3.29
CA GLN A 26 -13.53 -11.15 -3.62
C GLN A 26 -13.08 -11.39 -5.07
N LEU A 27 -12.99 -12.66 -5.49
CA LEU A 27 -12.59 -13.00 -6.86
C LEU A 27 -13.64 -12.58 -7.90
N SER A 28 -14.93 -12.67 -7.55
CA SER A 28 -16.03 -12.24 -8.41
C SER A 28 -16.00 -10.71 -8.62
N LEU A 29 -15.74 -9.94 -7.58
CA LEU A 29 -15.56 -8.50 -7.64
C LEU A 29 -14.32 -8.12 -8.45
N LEU A 30 -13.20 -8.85 -8.28
CA LEU A 30 -12.01 -8.64 -9.09
C LEU A 30 -12.28 -8.86 -10.59
N LYS A 31 -12.97 -9.96 -10.94
CA LYS A 31 -13.37 -10.24 -12.32
C LYS A 31 -14.34 -9.21 -12.89
N ALA A 32 -15.19 -8.64 -12.04
CA ALA A 32 -16.06 -7.51 -12.37
C ALA A 32 -15.31 -6.17 -12.46
N GLY A 33 -13.98 -6.15 -12.24
CA GLY A 33 -13.12 -4.98 -12.37
C GLY A 33 -13.32 -3.94 -11.25
N VAL A 34 -13.62 -4.41 -10.04
CA VAL A 34 -13.83 -3.53 -8.88
C VAL A 34 -12.67 -2.55 -8.66
N LEU A 35 -11.42 -2.97 -8.90
CA LEU A 35 -10.24 -2.13 -8.71
C LEU A 35 -10.20 -0.92 -9.64
N TRP A 36 -10.71 -1.06 -10.88
CA TRP A 36 -10.80 0.03 -11.85
C TRP A 36 -11.74 1.15 -11.40
N HIS A 37 -12.65 0.84 -10.47
CA HIS A 37 -13.64 1.77 -9.95
C HIS A 37 -13.23 2.35 -8.60
N LEU A 38 -12.58 1.55 -7.73
CA LEU A 38 -12.15 1.99 -6.41
C LEU A 38 -10.90 2.87 -6.46
N LEU A 39 -9.89 2.49 -7.24
CA LEU A 39 -8.58 3.16 -7.21
C LEU A 39 -8.61 4.62 -7.69
N PRO A 40 -9.38 5.01 -8.74
CA PRO A 40 -9.48 6.42 -9.12
C PRO A 40 -9.99 7.31 -7.98
N ARG A 41 -10.86 6.79 -7.10
CA ARG A 41 -11.43 7.55 -5.99
C ARG A 41 -10.40 7.96 -4.95
N LEU A 42 -9.34 7.17 -4.78
CA LEU A 42 -8.25 7.50 -3.85
C LEU A 42 -7.58 8.84 -4.20
N PHE A 43 -7.60 9.23 -5.47
CA PHE A 43 -6.99 10.46 -5.98
C PHE A 43 -7.94 11.67 -5.96
N GLU A 44 -9.20 11.48 -5.60
CA GLU A 44 -10.18 12.56 -5.41
C GLU A 44 -10.12 13.15 -3.99
N TYR A 45 -9.35 12.54 -3.10
CA TYR A 45 -9.16 12.99 -1.74
C TYR A 45 -8.43 14.34 -1.69
N ASP A 46 -9.03 15.30 -0.98
CA ASP A 46 -8.42 16.61 -0.71
C ASP A 46 -8.17 16.77 0.79
N TYR A 47 -6.90 16.63 1.17
CA TYR A 47 -6.48 16.75 2.57
C TYR A 47 -6.51 18.20 3.08
N THR A 48 -6.53 19.21 2.19
CA THR A 48 -6.48 20.62 2.58
C THR A 48 -7.77 21.10 3.25
N LEU A 49 -8.89 20.44 2.95
CA LEU A 49 -10.19 20.75 3.55
C LEU A 49 -10.13 20.65 5.08
N HIS A 50 -9.56 19.57 5.61
CA HIS A 50 -9.43 19.35 7.06
C HIS A 50 -8.32 20.22 7.71
N GLU A 51 -7.28 20.58 6.95
CA GLU A 51 -6.19 21.44 7.44
C GLU A 51 -6.59 22.92 7.51
N SER A 52 -7.57 23.35 6.71
CA SER A 52 -8.03 24.74 6.65
C SER A 52 -8.78 25.22 7.90
N GLY A 53 -9.16 24.31 8.82
CA GLY A 53 -9.88 24.63 10.06
C GLY A 53 -11.28 25.22 9.84
N VAL A 54 -11.77 25.26 8.59
CA VAL A 54 -13.12 25.71 8.27
C VAL A 54 -14.08 24.55 8.49
N CYS A 55 -14.69 24.50 9.68
CA CYS A 55 -15.75 23.54 9.99
C CYS A 55 -16.97 23.79 9.07
N SER A 56 -17.07 23.07 7.96
CA SER A 56 -18.33 23.00 7.22
C SER A 56 -19.28 22.07 7.96
N GLN A 57 -20.19 22.63 8.75
CA GLN A 57 -21.26 21.82 9.32
C GLN A 57 -22.17 21.30 8.20
N GLY A 58 -22.03 20.02 7.87
CA GLY A 58 -23.11 19.20 7.28
C GLY A 58 -22.87 18.69 5.86
N ALA A 59 -23.67 17.67 5.51
CA ALA A 59 -23.75 16.92 4.24
C ALA A 59 -24.06 17.75 2.96
N THR A 60 -23.77 19.05 2.98
CA THR A 60 -23.81 19.97 1.83
C THR A 60 -22.43 20.22 1.23
N ASN A 61 -21.34 19.94 1.97
CA ASN A 61 -19.99 20.05 1.42
C ASN A 61 -19.71 18.86 0.50
N THR A 62 -19.67 19.13 -0.81
CA THR A 62 -19.44 18.11 -1.82
C THR A 62 -18.08 17.43 -1.65
N GLN A 63 -17.06 18.17 -1.20
CA GLN A 63 -15.72 17.61 -1.03
C GLN A 63 -15.61 16.72 0.21
N GLU A 64 -16.36 17.03 1.27
CA GLU A 64 -16.43 16.18 2.47
C GLU A 64 -16.95 14.78 2.11
N VAL A 65 -18.04 14.71 1.34
CA VAL A 65 -18.58 13.43 0.85
C VAL A 65 -17.59 12.68 -0.06
N ILE A 66 -16.84 13.40 -0.90
CA ILE A 66 -15.79 12.77 -1.76
C ILE A 66 -14.66 12.21 -0.89
N ASN A 67 -14.24 12.94 0.13
CA ASN A 67 -13.21 12.49 1.06
C ASN A 67 -13.67 11.23 1.81
N ASP A 68 -14.92 11.19 2.28
CA ASP A 68 -15.49 10.01 2.93
C ASP A 68 -15.52 8.80 1.99
N ILE A 69 -15.94 9.00 0.73
CA ILE A 69 -15.93 7.94 -0.30
C ILE A 69 -14.51 7.45 -0.57
N SER A 70 -13.53 8.35 -0.58
CA SER A 70 -12.11 8.01 -0.79
C SER A 70 -11.56 7.16 0.35
N ILE A 71 -11.93 7.50 1.60
CA ILE A 71 -11.59 6.73 2.81
C ILE A 71 -12.23 5.34 2.75
N ALA A 72 -13.53 5.28 2.44
CA ALA A 72 -14.25 4.02 2.28
C ALA A 72 -13.65 3.15 1.16
N ALA A 73 -13.22 3.77 0.04
CA ALA A 73 -12.61 3.07 -1.08
C ALA A 73 -11.25 2.48 -0.72
N LEU A 74 -10.44 3.21 0.06
CA LEU A 74 -9.16 2.69 0.55
C LEU A 74 -9.38 1.49 1.48
N ARG A 75 -10.36 1.59 2.40
CA ARG A 75 -10.74 0.49 3.29
C ARG A 75 -11.24 -0.72 2.50
N ALA A 76 -12.07 -0.51 1.48
CA ALA A 76 -12.54 -1.56 0.58
C ALA A 76 -11.37 -2.26 -0.15
N CYS A 77 -10.37 -1.51 -0.61
CA CYS A 77 -9.16 -2.09 -1.22
C CYS A 77 -8.39 -2.96 -0.21
N GLY A 78 -8.20 -2.47 1.02
CA GLY A 78 -7.52 -3.21 2.08
C GLY A 78 -8.25 -4.50 2.47
N ARG A 79 -9.59 -4.45 2.56
CA ARG A 79 -10.42 -5.63 2.85
C ARG A 79 -10.43 -6.62 1.69
N LEU A 80 -10.52 -6.16 0.44
CA LEU A 80 -10.46 -7.04 -0.73
C LEU A 80 -9.14 -7.80 -0.83
N ALA A 81 -8.03 -7.18 -0.42
CA ALA A 81 -6.71 -7.81 -0.39
C ALA A 81 -6.45 -8.65 0.88
N GLY A 82 -7.28 -8.51 1.93
CA GLY A 82 -7.05 -9.14 3.23
C GLY A 82 -5.83 -8.57 3.96
N LEU A 83 -5.63 -7.24 3.91
CA LEU A 83 -4.45 -6.59 4.53
C LEU A 83 -4.58 -6.41 6.04
N TYR A 84 -5.79 -6.47 6.59
CA TYR A 84 -6.05 -6.29 8.01
C TYR A 84 -5.99 -7.65 8.72
N GLN A 85 -5.09 -7.78 9.68
CA GLN A 85 -4.93 -8.99 10.49
C GLN A 85 -5.50 -8.78 11.89
N GLU A 86 -6.04 -9.83 12.51
CA GLU A 86 -6.36 -9.79 13.94
C GLU A 86 -5.05 -9.60 14.71
N THR A 87 -4.99 -8.58 15.55
CA THR A 87 -3.98 -8.53 16.60
C THR A 87 -4.23 -9.72 17.53
N PRO A 88 -3.25 -10.62 17.74
CA PRO A 88 -3.45 -11.73 18.67
C PRO A 88 -3.78 -11.15 20.05
N PRO A 89 -4.77 -11.71 20.77
CA PRO A 89 -5.11 -11.22 22.10
C PRO A 89 -3.86 -11.28 23.00
N PRO A 90 -3.60 -10.24 23.82
CA PRO A 90 -2.50 -10.28 24.76
C PRO A 90 -2.66 -11.49 25.68
N GLN A 91 -1.66 -12.37 25.70
CA GLN A 91 -1.68 -13.57 26.51
C GLN A 91 -1.76 -13.21 28.01
N ASP A 92 -2.76 -13.81 28.65
CA ASP A 92 -3.19 -13.77 30.05
C ASP A 92 -2.24 -13.25 31.13
N SER A 93 -2.79 -12.42 32.02
CA SER A 93 -2.44 -12.44 33.45
C SER A 93 -3.66 -12.89 34.26
N PRO A 94 -3.46 -13.65 35.35
CA PRO A 94 -4.41 -14.66 35.80
C PRO A 94 -5.64 -14.10 36.51
N ALA A 95 -6.74 -14.83 36.31
CA ALA A 95 -8.01 -14.70 36.99
C ALA A 95 -7.88 -14.46 38.49
N ASN A 96 -8.56 -13.43 38.99
CA ASN A 96 -9.01 -13.41 40.37
C ASN A 96 -10.51 -13.14 40.40
N SER A 97 -11.25 -14.21 40.67
CA SER A 97 -12.68 -14.26 40.91
C SER A 97 -13.03 -13.63 42.26
N ALA A 98 -14.02 -12.74 42.27
CA ALA A 98 -14.91 -12.56 43.42
C ALA A 98 -16.29 -12.05 42.95
N PRO A 99 -17.40 -12.60 43.46
CA PRO A 99 -18.75 -12.32 42.98
C PRO A 99 -19.45 -11.25 43.82
N CYS A 100 -20.38 -10.49 43.22
CA CYS A 100 -21.44 -9.83 43.99
C CYS A 100 -22.72 -9.65 43.17
N ASN A 101 -23.75 -10.41 43.55
CA ASN A 101 -25.17 -10.04 43.49
C ASN A 101 -25.38 -8.76 44.33
N SER A 102 -26.40 -7.90 44.22
CA SER A 102 -27.81 -8.04 43.82
C SER A 102 -28.42 -6.64 43.59
N GLU A 103 -29.64 -6.64 43.04
CA GLU A 103 -30.73 -5.64 43.19
C GLU A 103 -30.95 -4.54 42.12
N GLN A 104 -31.94 -4.82 41.25
CA GLN A 104 -32.87 -3.87 40.62
C GLN A 104 -33.85 -3.27 41.66
N PRO A 105 -34.49 -2.11 41.39
CA PRO A 105 -35.79 -2.10 40.69
C PRO A 105 -36.02 -0.94 39.68
N ALA A 106 -36.88 -1.20 38.70
CA ALA A 106 -37.47 -0.21 37.75
C ALA A 106 -38.62 0.61 38.42
N PRO A 107 -39.18 1.68 37.80
CA PRO A 107 -40.20 1.49 36.75
C PRO A 107 -40.28 2.54 35.60
N THR A 108 -40.66 2.02 34.42
CA THR A 108 -41.65 2.47 33.41
C THR A 108 -41.94 3.96 33.13
N GLN A 109 -41.84 4.38 31.85
CA GLN A 109 -42.85 5.17 31.11
C GLN A 109 -42.83 4.87 29.59
N GLU A 110 -44.01 4.83 28.97
CA GLU A 110 -44.35 4.42 27.59
C GLU A 110 -44.44 5.60 26.57
N ALA A 111 -44.07 5.30 25.30
CA ALA A 111 -44.64 5.74 24.00
C ALA A 111 -44.59 7.24 23.55
N PRO A 112 -44.70 7.60 22.24
CA PRO A 112 -45.17 6.79 21.11
C PRO A 112 -44.32 6.80 19.82
N ALA A 113 -44.70 5.87 18.94
CA ALA A 113 -44.24 5.69 17.57
C ALA A 113 -44.63 6.86 16.65
N ASN A 114 -43.69 7.30 15.80
CA ASN A 114 -43.95 7.92 14.51
C ASN A 114 -42.86 7.44 13.54
N GLY A 115 -43.28 6.83 12.43
CA GLY A 115 -42.42 6.13 11.50
C GLY A 115 -41.60 7.04 10.62
N GLU A 116 -40.33 6.71 10.49
CA GLU A 116 -39.49 6.86 9.30
C GLU A 116 -38.44 5.75 9.37
N ALA A 117 -38.72 4.61 8.75
CA ALA A 117 -37.76 3.52 8.61
C ALA A 117 -36.77 3.88 7.49
N ALA A 118 -35.83 4.77 7.78
CA ALA A 118 -34.55 4.75 7.10
C ALA A 118 -33.78 3.55 7.67
N LEU A 119 -33.55 2.52 6.86
CA LEU A 119 -32.69 1.40 7.21
C LEU A 119 -31.27 1.93 7.49
N SER A 120 -31.01 2.31 8.73
CA SER A 120 -29.66 2.54 9.24
C SER A 120 -29.04 1.17 9.50
N LEU A 121 -28.45 0.60 8.45
CA LEU A 121 -27.60 -0.59 8.53
C LEU A 121 -26.21 -0.29 9.14
N GLY A 122 -25.97 0.93 9.62
CA GLY A 122 -24.64 1.41 10.01
C GLY A 122 -24.34 1.45 11.51
N ALA A 123 -25.21 0.96 12.39
CA ALA A 123 -25.02 1.08 13.84
C ALA A 123 -25.06 -0.28 14.53
N GLY A 124 -24.03 -1.10 14.32
CA GLY A 124 -23.93 -2.39 14.99
C GLY A 124 -22.66 -3.20 14.75
N LEU A 125 -21.82 -2.83 13.78
CA LEU A 125 -20.56 -3.54 13.55
C LEU A 125 -19.42 -2.75 14.20
N GLN A 126 -19.02 -3.18 15.40
CA GLN A 126 -17.59 -3.10 15.74
C GLN A 126 -16.89 -4.06 14.78
N ASP A 127 -16.63 -3.59 13.57
CA ASP A 127 -16.10 -4.34 12.45
C ASP A 127 -14.71 -4.88 12.79
N CYS A 128 -14.59 -6.20 12.89
CA CYS A 128 -13.33 -6.84 12.55
C CYS A 128 -13.10 -6.58 11.06
N ASP A 129 -12.21 -5.65 10.71
CA ASP A 129 -11.81 -5.38 9.31
C ASP A 129 -11.10 -6.57 8.62
N VAL A 130 -10.92 -7.66 9.38
CA VAL A 130 -10.22 -8.86 8.99
C VAL A 130 -11.03 -9.62 7.95
N THR A 131 -10.36 -9.94 6.86
CA THR A 131 -10.93 -10.55 5.66
C THR A 131 -9.92 -11.56 5.11
N PRO A 132 -10.35 -12.59 4.35
CA PRO A 132 -9.44 -13.59 3.80
C PRO A 132 -8.37 -12.96 2.91
N GLU A 133 -7.12 -13.43 3.03
CA GLU A 133 -6.02 -12.96 2.18
C GLU A 133 -6.26 -13.28 0.70
N ASN A 134 -6.04 -12.29 -0.17
CA ASN A 134 -6.15 -12.46 -1.60
C ASN A 134 -4.88 -12.00 -2.32
N HIS A 135 -3.98 -12.95 -2.59
CA HIS A 135 -2.68 -12.64 -3.19
C HIS A 135 -2.76 -11.99 -4.57
N VAL A 136 -3.80 -12.27 -5.37
CA VAL A 136 -3.96 -11.67 -6.70
C VAL A 136 -4.27 -10.18 -6.56
N ILE A 137 -5.19 -9.84 -5.66
CA ILE A 137 -5.55 -8.44 -5.39
C ILE A 137 -4.37 -7.72 -4.73
N THR A 138 -3.69 -8.36 -3.77
CA THR A 138 -2.49 -7.79 -3.14
C THR A 138 -1.40 -7.49 -4.18
N GLN A 139 -1.12 -8.40 -5.12
CA GLN A 139 -0.15 -8.16 -6.20
C GLN A 139 -0.58 -7.02 -7.11
N ALA A 140 -1.85 -6.98 -7.52
CA ALA A 140 -2.40 -5.88 -8.33
C ALA A 140 -2.27 -4.52 -7.62
N LEU A 141 -2.61 -4.46 -6.33
CA LEU A 141 -2.45 -3.25 -5.53
C LEU A 141 -0.97 -2.87 -5.36
N GLN A 142 -0.06 -3.83 -5.15
CA GLN A 142 1.37 -3.54 -5.03
C GLN A 142 1.96 -3.01 -6.34
N ALA A 143 1.51 -3.50 -7.48
CA ALA A 143 1.92 -2.99 -8.79
C ALA A 143 1.41 -1.55 -9.02
N MET A 144 0.13 -1.30 -8.73
CA MET A 144 -0.53 -0.02 -9.00
C MET A 144 -0.28 1.07 -7.95
N LEU A 145 -0.27 0.74 -6.66
CA LEU A 145 -0.07 1.70 -5.57
C LEU A 145 1.36 1.70 -5.03
N THR A 146 2.23 0.82 -5.51
CA THR A 146 3.55 0.47 -4.96
C THR A 146 3.50 -0.41 -3.70
N PRO A 147 4.51 -1.28 -3.47
CA PRO A 147 4.55 -2.12 -2.27
C PRO A 147 4.55 -1.34 -0.96
N TYR A 148 5.20 -0.17 -0.93
CA TYR A 148 5.26 0.68 0.25
C TYR A 148 3.88 1.17 0.67
N ILE A 149 3.10 1.77 -0.24
CA ILE A 149 1.77 2.27 0.11
C ILE A 149 0.87 1.14 0.61
N VAL A 150 0.89 -0.03 -0.06
CA VAL A 150 0.09 -1.19 0.36
C VAL A 150 0.45 -1.64 1.77
N SER A 151 1.74 -1.62 2.15
CA SER A 151 2.17 -1.97 3.51
C SER A 151 1.75 -0.93 4.55
N GLN A 152 1.49 0.32 4.15
CA GLN A 152 1.02 1.37 5.06
C GLN A 152 -0.50 1.32 5.31
N ILE A 153 -1.30 0.68 4.44
CA ILE A 153 -2.77 0.62 4.57
C ILE A 153 -3.24 0.08 5.94
N PRO A 154 -2.71 -1.04 6.47
CA PRO A 154 -3.12 -1.54 7.78
C PRO A 154 -2.42 -0.83 8.96
N VAL A 155 -1.38 -0.03 8.71
CA VAL A 155 -0.53 0.56 9.77
C VAL A 155 -0.91 2.00 10.09
N LYS A 156 -1.17 2.80 9.05
CA LYS A 156 -1.47 4.24 9.16
C LYS A 156 -2.98 4.49 9.10
N SER A 157 -3.38 5.68 9.53
CA SER A 157 -4.75 6.13 9.30
C SER A 157 -5.04 6.25 7.79
N PRO A 158 -6.28 5.95 7.33
CA PRO A 158 -6.63 6.08 5.92
C PRO A 158 -6.32 7.47 5.34
N GLN A 159 -6.51 8.53 6.15
CA GLN A 159 -6.25 9.91 5.78
C GLN A 159 -4.77 10.16 5.50
N GLU A 160 -3.85 9.58 6.28
CA GLU A 160 -2.41 9.71 6.05
C GLU A 160 -1.98 9.01 4.76
N VAL A 161 -2.53 7.82 4.48
CA VAL A 161 -2.25 7.08 3.25
C VAL A 161 -2.77 7.84 2.03
N LEU A 162 -4.01 8.34 2.09
CA LEU A 162 -4.61 9.14 1.02
C LEU A 162 -3.87 10.47 0.81
N LYS A 163 -3.44 11.14 1.89
CA LYS A 163 -2.58 12.33 1.80
C LYS A 163 -1.25 12.01 1.11
N CYS A 164 -0.62 10.88 1.44
CA CYS A 164 0.58 10.42 0.76
C CYS A 164 0.33 10.18 -0.73
N LEU A 165 -0.77 9.50 -1.09
CA LEU A 165 -1.16 9.23 -2.48
C LEU A 165 -1.51 10.49 -3.28
N THR A 166 -1.92 11.58 -2.64
CA THR A 166 -2.32 12.83 -3.31
C THR A 166 -1.22 13.91 -3.27
N SER A 167 -0.13 13.66 -2.55
CA SER A 167 1.04 14.54 -2.46
C SER A 167 2.19 14.04 -3.32
N ASN A 168 3.17 14.92 -3.59
CA ASN A 168 4.45 14.49 -4.15
C ASN A 168 5.35 14.01 -3.00
N VAL A 169 5.93 12.82 -3.15
CA VAL A 169 6.80 12.18 -2.17
C VAL A 169 8.02 11.62 -2.88
N GLU A 170 9.20 12.04 -2.42
CA GLU A 170 10.46 11.45 -2.86
C GLU A 170 11.25 11.01 -1.63
N SER A 171 11.16 9.73 -1.33
CA SER A 171 11.83 9.07 -0.21
C SER A 171 12.45 7.76 -0.67
N PRO A 172 13.36 7.16 0.12
CA PRO A 172 13.96 5.88 -0.20
C PRO A 172 12.93 4.74 -0.41
N TYR A 173 11.72 4.85 0.14
CA TYR A 173 10.66 3.85 -0.03
C TYR A 173 9.66 4.16 -1.12
N LEU A 174 9.57 5.42 -1.57
CA LEU A 174 8.53 5.86 -2.47
C LEU A 174 9.01 7.05 -3.31
N VAL A 175 8.99 6.86 -4.63
CA VAL A 175 9.13 7.91 -5.63
C VAL A 175 7.78 8.09 -6.31
N TRP A 176 7.06 9.13 -5.90
CA TRP A 176 5.68 9.40 -6.24
C TRP A 176 5.46 10.88 -6.50
N ASP A 177 4.94 11.22 -7.67
CA ASP A 177 4.81 12.59 -8.15
C ASP A 177 3.54 12.76 -9.01
N ASN A 178 3.35 13.95 -9.57
CA ASN A 178 2.22 14.19 -10.48
C ASN A 178 2.25 13.27 -11.72
N GLY A 179 3.44 12.94 -12.24
CA GLY A 179 3.60 12.13 -13.45
C GLY A 179 3.20 10.67 -13.25
N THR A 180 3.70 10.04 -12.19
CA THR A 180 3.34 8.67 -11.77
C THR A 180 1.86 8.55 -11.47
N ARG A 181 1.26 9.52 -10.76
CA ARG A 181 -0.20 9.56 -10.53
C ARG A 181 -1.00 9.67 -11.82
N ALA A 182 -0.62 10.56 -12.71
CA ALA A 182 -1.29 10.73 -14.00
C ALA A 182 -1.22 9.44 -14.83
N GLN A 183 -0.05 8.79 -14.87
CA GLN A 183 0.13 7.50 -15.56
C GLN A 183 -0.82 6.42 -15.01
N LEU A 184 -0.90 6.28 -13.68
CA LEU A 184 -1.80 5.31 -13.07
C LEU A 184 -3.27 5.65 -13.36
N LEU A 185 -3.67 6.90 -13.20
CA LEU A 185 -5.04 7.33 -13.48
C LEU A 185 -5.44 7.09 -14.94
N GLU A 186 -4.55 7.32 -15.90
CA GLU A 186 -4.79 7.03 -17.31
C GLU A 186 -5.00 5.53 -17.55
N PHE A 187 -4.16 4.69 -16.93
CA PHE A 187 -4.28 3.24 -17.00
C PHE A 187 -5.61 2.74 -16.39
N LEU A 188 -5.99 3.23 -15.21
CA LEU A 188 -7.24 2.85 -14.53
C LEU A 188 -8.47 3.28 -15.33
N ASN A 189 -8.49 4.53 -15.81
CA ASN A 189 -9.62 5.06 -16.58
C ASN A 189 -9.78 4.34 -17.92
N THR A 190 -8.68 3.94 -18.56
CA THR A 190 -8.70 3.15 -19.79
C THR A 190 -9.33 1.78 -19.53
N ASN A 191 -8.86 1.05 -18.51
CA ASN A 191 -9.40 -0.26 -18.16
C ASN A 191 -10.88 -0.22 -17.73
N CYS A 192 -11.26 0.81 -16.95
CA CYS A 192 -12.66 1.02 -16.57
C CYS A 192 -13.55 1.22 -17.80
N ARG A 193 -13.13 2.11 -18.71
CA ARG A 193 -13.87 2.39 -19.94
C ARG A 193 -14.00 1.17 -20.85
N ASP A 194 -12.91 0.43 -21.03
CA ASP A 194 -12.88 -0.71 -21.95
C ASP A 194 -13.71 -1.87 -21.40
N GLN A 195 -13.70 -2.07 -20.07
CA GLN A 195 -14.55 -3.05 -19.42
C GLN A 195 -16.04 -2.72 -19.58
N VAL A 196 -16.43 -1.46 -19.41
CA VAL A 196 -17.83 -1.03 -19.54
C VAL A 196 -18.32 -1.14 -20.99
N LYS A 197 -17.45 -0.85 -21.97
CA LYS A 197 -17.84 -0.85 -23.39
C LYS A 197 -17.83 -2.24 -24.02
N ASN A 198 -16.79 -3.01 -23.75
CA ASN A 198 -16.50 -4.24 -24.49
C ASN A 198 -16.52 -5.49 -23.59
N GLY A 199 -16.59 -5.33 -22.27
CA GLY A 199 -16.41 -6.43 -21.32
C GLY A 199 -14.97 -6.92 -21.21
N GLU A 200 -14.03 -6.20 -21.81
CA GLU A 200 -12.60 -6.54 -21.85
C GLU A 200 -11.80 -5.53 -21.02
N SER A 201 -10.88 -6.02 -20.20
CA SER A 201 -9.91 -5.22 -19.46
C SER A 201 -8.59 -5.97 -19.36
N ASP A 202 -7.58 -5.37 -18.74
CA ASP A 202 -6.30 -6.01 -18.48
C ASP A 202 -6.46 -7.39 -17.83
N SER A 203 -5.84 -8.40 -18.44
CA SER A 203 -5.94 -9.80 -18.02
C SER A 203 -5.22 -10.10 -16.71
N SER A 204 -4.24 -9.26 -16.35
CA SER A 204 -3.50 -9.38 -15.09
C SER A 204 -4.20 -8.67 -13.92
N PHE A 205 -5.34 -8.01 -14.18
CA PHE A 205 -6.03 -7.13 -13.23
C PHE A 205 -5.11 -6.04 -12.67
N GLY A 206 -4.11 -5.62 -13.44
CA GLY A 206 -3.13 -4.59 -13.06
C GLY A 206 -1.88 -5.13 -12.37
N ALA A 207 -1.75 -6.44 -12.15
CA ALA A 207 -0.56 -7.03 -11.54
C ALA A 207 0.73 -6.85 -12.38
N ASP A 208 0.61 -6.71 -13.70
CA ASP A 208 1.73 -6.46 -14.60
C ASP A 208 2.00 -4.96 -14.84
N PHE A 209 1.26 -4.07 -14.18
CA PHE A 209 1.44 -2.63 -14.32
C PHE A 209 2.81 -2.20 -13.79
N LEU A 210 3.52 -1.38 -14.57
CA LEU A 210 4.85 -0.90 -14.22
C LEU A 210 5.02 0.56 -14.62
N PHE A 211 5.28 1.41 -13.63
CA PHE A 211 5.55 2.83 -13.82
C PHE A 211 6.78 3.06 -14.70
N ASP A 212 6.68 4.01 -15.63
CA ASP A 212 7.83 4.39 -16.46
C ASP A 212 8.96 5.00 -15.62
N ALA A 213 8.59 5.75 -14.58
CA ALA A 213 9.55 6.34 -13.65
C ALA A 213 10.36 5.30 -12.86
N HIS A 214 9.86 4.06 -12.74
CA HIS A 214 10.53 2.99 -11.99
C HIS A 214 11.27 2.00 -12.91
N LYS A 215 11.13 2.12 -14.25
CA LYS A 215 11.83 1.26 -15.21
C LYS A 215 13.33 1.49 -15.16
N GLY A 216 14.08 0.41 -14.95
CA GLY A 216 15.55 0.45 -14.91
C GLY A 216 16.13 1.16 -13.68
N VAL A 217 15.31 1.47 -12.69
CA VAL A 217 15.77 2.05 -11.42
C VAL A 217 16.25 0.93 -10.49
N LEU A 218 17.39 1.14 -9.84
CA LEU A 218 17.94 0.18 -8.89
C LEU A 218 17.15 0.24 -7.56
N VAL A 219 16.37 -0.81 -7.32
CA VAL A 219 15.64 -1.04 -6.08
C VAL A 219 16.19 -2.31 -5.42
N ILE A 220 16.56 -2.25 -4.14
CA ILE A 220 17.03 -3.40 -3.36
C ILE A 220 16.29 -3.40 -2.03
N GLY A 221 15.68 -4.53 -1.65
CA GLY A 221 14.90 -4.62 -0.40
C GLY A 221 13.71 -3.64 -0.34
N GLY A 222 13.16 -3.27 -1.50
CA GLY A 222 12.10 -2.24 -1.60
C GLY A 222 12.60 -0.79 -1.45
N VAL A 223 13.92 -0.57 -1.45
CA VAL A 223 14.53 0.76 -1.30
C VAL A 223 15.11 1.25 -2.61
N PHE A 224 14.72 2.46 -3.03
CA PHE A 224 15.30 3.19 -4.16
C PHE A 224 16.71 3.65 -3.81
N ILE A 225 17.71 2.91 -4.27
CA ILE A 225 19.11 3.08 -3.86
C ILE A 225 19.66 4.46 -4.17
N ARG A 226 19.27 5.03 -5.31
CA ARG A 226 19.65 6.39 -5.67
C ARG A 226 19.17 7.41 -4.63
N VAL A 227 17.88 7.36 -4.29
CA VAL A 227 17.26 8.30 -3.33
C VAL A 227 17.85 8.12 -1.94
N TYR A 228 18.10 6.88 -1.51
CA TYR A 228 18.76 6.61 -0.23
C TYR A 228 20.18 7.19 -0.17
N ASN A 229 20.95 7.08 -1.25
CA ASN A 229 22.29 7.65 -1.31
C ASN A 229 22.30 9.19 -1.29
N GLU A 230 21.27 9.82 -1.87
CA GLU A 230 21.06 11.27 -1.81
C GLU A 230 20.55 11.71 -0.41
N GLN A 231 19.89 10.80 0.33
CA GLN A 231 19.31 11.03 1.67
C GLN A 231 19.88 10.05 2.73
N PRO A 232 21.20 10.09 3.03
CA PRO A 232 21.86 9.07 3.84
C PRO A 232 21.40 9.01 5.30
N MET A 233 20.76 10.07 5.81
CA MET A 233 20.23 10.14 7.18
C MET A 233 18.82 9.58 7.31
N PHE A 234 18.20 9.14 6.21
CA PHE A 234 16.86 8.58 6.24
C PHE A 234 16.83 7.27 7.05
N SER A 235 15.86 7.15 7.95
CA SER A 235 15.73 5.98 8.82
C SER A 235 15.05 4.83 8.08
N ILE A 236 15.78 3.74 7.88
CA ILE A 236 15.28 2.50 7.30
C ILE A 236 14.59 1.69 8.39
N GLU A 237 13.38 1.20 8.15
CA GLU A 237 12.56 0.45 9.11
C GLU A 237 13.26 -0.83 9.61
N ASN A 238 13.83 -1.61 8.69
CA ASN A 238 14.53 -2.87 8.98
C ASN A 238 15.98 -2.82 8.46
N PRO A 239 16.88 -2.09 9.13
CA PRO A 239 18.22 -1.83 8.60
C PRO A 239 19.08 -3.10 8.53
N LYS A 240 18.84 -4.10 9.41
CA LYS A 240 19.49 -5.41 9.34
C LYS A 240 19.14 -6.16 8.05
N GLN A 241 17.85 -6.24 7.72
CA GLN A 241 17.38 -6.92 6.51
C GLN A 241 17.90 -6.19 5.27
N PHE A 242 17.82 -4.86 5.25
CA PHE A 242 18.32 -4.08 4.13
C PHE A 242 19.83 -4.26 3.89
N CYS A 243 20.65 -4.34 4.95
CA CYS A 243 22.05 -4.72 4.84
C CYS A 243 22.25 -6.11 4.21
N GLN A 244 21.45 -7.10 4.60
CA GLN A 244 21.50 -8.45 4.02
C GLN A 244 21.14 -8.42 2.53
N ASP A 245 20.08 -7.70 2.16
CA ASP A 245 19.64 -7.57 0.77
C ASP A 245 20.71 -6.88 -0.10
N LEU A 246 21.37 -5.84 0.42
CA LEU A 246 22.50 -5.16 -0.24
C LEU A 246 23.69 -6.10 -0.44
N LEU A 247 24.08 -6.84 0.60
CA LEU A 247 25.19 -7.79 0.53
C LEU A 247 24.89 -8.93 -0.44
N GLN A 248 23.67 -9.46 -0.43
CA GLN A 248 23.22 -10.49 -1.36
C GLN A 248 23.25 -9.97 -2.81
N PHE A 249 22.76 -8.76 -3.05
CA PHE A 249 22.81 -8.11 -4.36
C PHE A 249 24.26 -7.97 -4.85
N ILE A 250 25.13 -7.37 -4.03
CA ILE A 250 26.55 -7.18 -4.37
C ILE A 250 27.24 -8.52 -4.65
N GLY A 251 27.04 -9.51 -3.77
CA GLY A 251 27.60 -10.86 -3.92
C GLY A 251 27.19 -11.52 -5.24
N SER A 252 25.90 -11.46 -5.58
CA SER A 252 25.38 -12.03 -6.83
C SER A 252 25.98 -11.37 -8.08
N LYS A 253 26.14 -10.03 -8.06
CA LYS A 253 26.72 -9.27 -9.17
C LYS A 253 28.22 -9.52 -9.31
N CYS A 254 28.96 -9.64 -8.20
CA CYS A 254 30.38 -9.97 -8.20
C CYS A 254 30.66 -11.36 -8.77
N GLN A 255 29.86 -12.38 -8.44
CA GLN A 255 29.98 -13.73 -9.03
C GLN A 255 29.78 -13.71 -10.55
N TYR A 256 28.80 -12.94 -11.01
CA TYR A 256 28.56 -12.76 -12.44
C TYR A 256 29.73 -12.06 -13.14
N LEU A 257 30.25 -10.97 -12.57
CA LEU A 257 31.41 -10.25 -13.10
C LEU A 257 32.67 -11.14 -13.13
N HIS A 258 32.92 -11.90 -12.05
CA HIS A 258 34.03 -12.84 -12.01
C HIS A 258 33.89 -13.90 -13.10
N SER A 259 32.69 -14.46 -13.31
CA SER A 259 32.42 -15.44 -14.38
C SER A 259 32.69 -14.85 -15.77
N LEU A 260 32.32 -13.58 -16.02
CA LEU A 260 32.64 -12.90 -17.28
C LEU A 260 34.14 -12.67 -17.48
N LEU A 261 34.85 -12.29 -16.42
CA LEU A 261 36.29 -12.00 -16.47
C LEU A 261 37.17 -13.26 -16.55
N SER A 262 36.65 -14.41 -16.10
CA SER A 262 37.36 -15.69 -16.09
C SER A 262 37.12 -16.54 -17.35
N MET A 263 36.34 -16.07 -18.33
CA MET A 263 36.22 -16.71 -19.64
C MET A 263 37.47 -16.42 -20.51
N PRO A 264 38.25 -17.43 -20.94
CA PRO A 264 39.38 -17.23 -21.83
C PRO A 264 38.90 -16.89 -23.25
N SER A 265 39.03 -15.61 -23.63
CA SER A 265 39.12 -15.05 -25.00
C SER A 265 38.25 -15.65 -26.12
N CYS A 266 37.25 -14.91 -26.57
CA CYS A 266 37.00 -14.80 -28.01
C CYS A 266 37.91 -13.68 -28.56
N SER A 267 39.04 -14.09 -29.12
CA SER A 267 39.93 -13.26 -29.91
C SER A 267 39.28 -13.01 -31.28
N THR A 268 38.63 -11.86 -31.47
CA THR A 268 38.53 -11.08 -32.73
C THR A 268 37.30 -10.17 -32.68
N SER A 269 37.53 -8.85 -32.69
CA SER A 269 36.61 -7.81 -33.18
C SER A 269 35.11 -7.96 -32.89
N ALA A 270 34.73 -8.38 -31.69
CA ALA A 270 33.38 -8.16 -31.18
C ALA A 270 33.42 -6.84 -30.41
N SER A 271 32.79 -5.80 -30.95
CA SER A 271 32.46 -4.61 -30.17
C SER A 271 31.70 -5.07 -28.93
N PHE A 272 32.37 -5.07 -27.77
CA PHE A 272 31.68 -5.16 -26.49
C PHE A 272 30.56 -4.12 -26.52
N PRO A 273 29.33 -4.44 -26.10
CA PRO A 273 28.34 -3.40 -25.86
C PRO A 273 28.89 -2.54 -24.72
N THR A 274 29.54 -1.42 -25.06
CA THR A 274 30.25 -0.52 -24.14
C THR A 274 29.36 -0.03 -22.99
N SER A 275 28.04 -0.16 -23.11
CA SER A 275 27.05 0.23 -22.11
C SER A 275 26.80 -0.81 -21.02
N ALA A 276 26.75 -2.11 -21.34
CA ALA A 276 26.26 -3.14 -20.42
C ALA A 276 27.20 -3.47 -19.22
N PRO A 277 28.53 -3.59 -19.38
CA PRO A 277 29.42 -3.84 -18.23
C PRO A 277 29.57 -2.60 -17.34
N ASN A 278 29.55 -1.40 -17.93
CA ASN A 278 29.66 -0.14 -17.19
C ASN A 278 28.41 0.15 -16.33
N LEU A 279 27.20 -0.12 -16.86
CA LEU A 279 25.96 0.02 -16.09
C LEU A 279 25.93 -0.89 -14.85
N LYS A 280 26.39 -2.14 -15.01
CA LYS A 280 26.45 -3.12 -13.90
C LYS A 280 27.45 -2.73 -12.82
N LEU A 281 28.59 -2.13 -13.20
CA LEU A 281 29.56 -1.63 -12.23
C LEU A 281 29.01 -0.42 -11.47
N ALA A 282 28.28 0.47 -12.14
CA ALA A 282 27.62 1.61 -11.50
C ALA A 282 26.57 1.17 -10.47
N GLU A 283 25.75 0.15 -10.78
CA GLU A 283 24.80 -0.43 -9.82
C GLU A 283 25.48 -0.98 -8.57
N VAL A 284 26.60 -1.70 -8.73
CA VAL A 284 27.39 -2.23 -7.61
C VAL A 284 27.98 -1.10 -6.77
N ALA A 285 28.52 -0.05 -7.41
CA ALA A 285 29.03 1.11 -6.71
C ALA A 285 27.94 1.83 -5.90
N GLN A 286 26.74 2.00 -6.48
CA GLN A 286 25.59 2.58 -5.78
C GLN A 286 25.14 1.72 -4.58
N ALA A 287 25.10 0.39 -4.74
CA ALA A 287 24.76 -0.51 -3.65
C ALA A 287 25.81 -0.49 -2.52
N LEU A 288 27.11 -0.42 -2.85
CA LEU A 288 28.18 -0.28 -1.87
C LEU A 288 28.10 1.04 -1.10
N GLN A 289 27.81 2.14 -1.80
CA GLN A 289 27.58 3.43 -1.14
C GLN A 289 26.38 3.37 -0.18
N ALA A 290 25.29 2.72 -0.59
CA ALA A 290 24.12 2.55 0.28
C ALA A 290 24.45 1.71 1.50
N LEU A 291 25.21 0.62 1.34
CA LEU A 291 25.66 -0.22 2.44
C LEU A 291 26.49 0.57 3.45
N HIS A 292 27.44 1.37 2.95
CA HIS A 292 28.23 2.26 3.79
C HIS A 292 27.36 3.25 4.56
N ASN A 293 26.38 3.87 3.89
CA ASN A 293 25.46 4.84 4.52
C ASN A 293 24.62 4.19 5.63
N VAL A 294 24.05 2.99 5.42
CA VAL A 294 23.27 2.28 6.45
C VAL A 294 24.12 1.97 7.67
N CYS A 295 25.35 1.51 7.47
CA CYS A 295 26.27 1.18 8.55
C CYS A 295 26.65 2.40 9.40
N ILE A 296 26.86 3.57 8.77
CA ILE A 296 27.15 4.82 9.48
C ILE A 296 25.92 5.32 10.24
N ALA A 297 24.75 5.29 9.60
CA ALA A 297 23.51 5.76 10.21
C ALA A 297 23.09 4.91 11.42
N ASN A 298 23.53 3.65 11.47
CA ASN A 298 23.13 2.69 12.51
C ASN A 298 24.36 1.96 13.08
N PRO A 299 25.25 2.64 13.83
CA PRO A 299 26.48 2.05 14.33
C PRO A 299 26.21 0.83 15.22
N GLY A 300 25.09 0.80 15.95
CA GLY A 300 24.67 -0.30 16.83
C GLY A 300 24.28 -1.63 16.15
N LEU A 301 24.09 -1.65 14.82
CA LEU A 301 23.55 -2.80 14.08
C LEU A 301 24.30 -4.11 14.32
N PHE A 302 25.62 -4.04 14.46
CA PHE A 302 26.52 -5.18 14.48
C PHE A 302 27.16 -5.44 15.85
N TYR A 303 26.81 -4.68 16.89
CA TYR A 303 27.40 -4.82 18.23
C TYR A 303 26.68 -5.83 19.14
N SER A 304 25.63 -6.52 18.65
CA SER A 304 24.89 -7.48 19.47
C SER A 304 24.70 -8.83 18.76
N SER A 305 25.82 -9.54 18.64
CA SER A 305 25.96 -11.00 18.75
C SER A 305 27.44 -11.32 18.48
N GLU A 306 28.03 -12.25 19.22
CA GLU A 306 29.43 -12.69 19.20
C GLU A 306 29.95 -13.21 17.83
N VAL A 307 29.86 -12.46 16.73
CA VAL A 307 30.43 -12.84 15.44
C VAL A 307 30.70 -11.58 14.61
N CYS A 308 31.78 -10.83 14.90
CA CYS A 308 32.44 -10.01 13.86
C CYS A 308 33.82 -9.51 14.29
N MET A 309 34.76 -10.45 14.44
CA MET A 309 36.18 -10.16 14.21
C MET A 309 36.72 -11.25 13.29
N ARG A 310 36.48 -11.10 11.98
CA ARG A 310 37.26 -11.68 10.87
C ARG A 310 36.63 -11.26 9.53
N VAL A 311 37.03 -10.08 9.06
CA VAL A 311 37.25 -9.81 7.64
C VAL A 311 38.66 -9.25 7.53
#